data_AF-A0A1M7U3Q0-F1
#
_entry.id   AF-A0A1M7U3Q0-F1
#
_cell.length_a   1.000
_cell.length_b   1.000
_cell.length_c   1.000
_cell.angle_alpha   90.00
_cell.angle_beta   90.00
_cell.angle_gamma   90.00
#
_symmetry.space_group_name_H-M   'P 1'
#
loop_
_entity.id
_entity.type
_entity.pdbx_description
1 polymer ?
#
loop_
_entity_poly.entity_id
_entity_poly.type
_entity_poly.pdbx_seq_one_letter_code
_entity_poly.pdbx_strand_id
1 'polypeptide(L)'
;MTTVSYKEALTPAQQPVMLRFLYDICRTYDEAKSSGLGKPDVSSFLEAYREPEPKMGLMDHRARARLRYKARRAKGLCTRCGNRAVPGMMRCQKCREKVWKRR
;
A
#
# COMPACT_ATOMS: atom_id res chain seq x y z
N MET A 1 14.01 -10.46 -29.42
CA MET A 1 13.74 -10.78 -27.99
C MET A 1 12.24 -10.95 -27.83
N THR A 2 11.78 -12.15 -27.50
CA THR A 2 10.37 -12.40 -27.16
C THR A 2 10.12 -11.88 -25.75
N THR A 3 9.26 -10.87 -25.60
CA THR A 3 8.81 -10.42 -24.28
C THR A 3 7.77 -11.41 -23.78
N VAL A 4 8.07 -12.10 -22.68
CA VAL A 4 7.15 -13.06 -22.04
C VAL A 4 6.59 -12.43 -20.78
N SER A 5 5.30 -12.60 -20.52
CA SER A 5 4.69 -12.09 -19.29
C SER A 5 5.25 -12.86 -18.08
N TYR A 6 5.51 -12.17 -16.95
CA TYR A 6 5.94 -12.86 -15.74
C TYR A 6 4.91 -13.88 -15.24
N LYS A 7 3.63 -13.73 -15.61
CA LYS A 7 2.56 -14.68 -15.28
C LYS A 7 2.67 -15.99 -16.04
N GLU A 8 3.29 -15.95 -17.21
CA GLU A 8 3.57 -17.11 -18.06
C GLU A 8 4.91 -17.75 -17.67
N ALA A 9 5.88 -16.92 -17.23
CA ALA A 9 7.22 -17.38 -16.85
C ALA A 9 7.34 -17.90 -15.41
N LEU A 10 6.41 -17.56 -14.50
CA LEU A 10 6.49 -17.90 -13.08
C LEU A 10 5.29 -18.74 -12.61
N THR A 11 5.57 -19.66 -11.68
CA THR A 11 4.52 -20.43 -11.01
C THR A 11 3.62 -19.52 -10.16
N PRO A 12 2.34 -19.88 -9.92
CA PRO A 12 1.44 -19.08 -9.09
C PRO A 12 1.98 -18.75 -7.69
N ALA A 13 2.82 -19.62 -7.12
CA ALA A 13 3.46 -19.39 -5.83
C ALA A 13 4.54 -18.29 -5.88
N GLN A 14 5.20 -18.09 -7.03
CA GLN A 14 6.26 -17.10 -7.24
C GLN A 14 5.73 -15.73 -7.69
N GLN A 15 4.54 -15.69 -8.31
CA GLN A 15 3.94 -14.46 -8.82
C GLN A 15 3.77 -13.34 -7.77
N PRO A 16 3.39 -13.61 -6.50
CA PRO A 16 3.31 -12.57 -5.47
C PRO A 16 4.64 -11.87 -5.19
N VAL A 17 5.75 -12.59 -5.28
CA VAL A 17 7.10 -12.04 -5.07
C VAL A 17 7.44 -11.08 -6.20
N MET A 18 7.17 -11.48 -7.44
CA MET A 18 7.38 -10.62 -8.62
C MET A 18 6.47 -9.39 -8.61
N LEU A 19 5.20 -9.55 -8.24
CA LEU A 19 4.28 -8.42 -8.12
C LEU A 19 4.76 -7.41 -7.07
N ARG A 20 5.28 -7.91 -5.93
CA ARG A 20 5.85 -7.05 -4.89
C ARG A 20 7.06 -6.27 -5.40
N PHE A 21 7.96 -6.95 -6.10
CA PHE A 21 9.14 -6.34 -6.72
C PHE A 21 8.74 -5.20 -7.67
N LEU A 22 7.81 -5.48 -8.59
CA LEU A 22 7.31 -4.48 -9.55
C LEU A 22 6.63 -3.29 -8.87
N TYR A 23 5.95 -3.51 -7.75
CA TYR A 23 5.35 -2.42 -6.98
C TYR A 23 6.40 -1.56 -6.28
N ASP A 24 7.35 -2.19 -5.59
CA ASP A 24 8.39 -1.48 -4.85
C ASP A 24 9.32 -0.69 -5.77
N ILE A 25 9.66 -1.22 -6.95
CA ILE A 25 10.46 -0.49 -7.94
C ILE A 25 9.69 0.74 -8.46
N CYS A 26 8.42 0.59 -8.87
CA CYS A 26 7.62 1.73 -9.34
C CYS A 26 7.49 2.82 -8.28
N ARG A 27 7.21 2.44 -7.01
CA ARG A 27 7.14 3.40 -5.90
C ARG A 27 8.46 4.16 -5.73
N THR A 28 9.59 3.45 -5.76
CA THR A 28 10.92 4.05 -5.60
C THR A 28 11.22 5.04 -6.73
N TYR A 29 10.83 4.72 -7.96
CA TYR A 29 10.92 5.63 -9.10
C TYR A 29 10.08 6.89 -8.91
N ASP A 30 8.83 6.75 -8.48
CA ASP A 30 7.93 7.89 -8.24
C ASP A 30 8.45 8.81 -7.12
N GLU A 31 8.95 8.20 -6.03
CA GLU A 31 9.56 8.92 -4.90
C GLU A 31 10.82 9.68 -5.33
N ALA A 32 11.73 9.02 -6.06
CA ALA A 32 12.94 9.65 -6.57
C ALA A 32 12.60 10.85 -7.47
N LYS A 33 11.67 10.66 -8.41
CA LYS A 33 11.17 11.72 -9.30
C LYS A 33 10.58 12.90 -8.51
N SER A 34 9.79 12.63 -7.46
CA SER A 34 9.19 13.67 -6.63
C SER A 34 10.21 14.44 -5.77
N SER A 35 11.34 13.82 -5.45
CA SER A 35 12.40 14.38 -4.61
C SER A 35 13.48 15.11 -5.41
N GLY A 36 13.34 15.21 -6.74
CA GLY A 36 14.36 15.76 -7.63
C GLY A 36 15.60 14.87 -7.77
N LEU A 37 15.54 13.64 -7.25
CA LEU A 37 16.56 12.63 -7.45
C LEU A 37 16.38 12.01 -8.84
N GLY A 38 17.50 11.65 -9.49
CA GLY A 38 17.49 10.96 -10.78
C GLY A 38 16.82 9.59 -10.71
N LYS A 39 16.79 8.89 -11.85
CA LYS A 39 16.29 7.50 -11.88
C LYS A 39 17.09 6.66 -10.87
N PRO A 40 16.44 5.88 -10.00
CA PRO A 40 17.14 5.01 -9.08
C PRO A 40 17.98 3.99 -9.86
N ASP A 41 19.16 3.68 -9.34
CA ASP A 41 20.00 2.63 -9.90
C ASP A 41 19.35 1.25 -9.64
N VAL A 42 18.97 0.59 -10.73
CA VAL A 42 18.30 -0.70 -10.70
C VAL A 42 19.20 -1.77 -10.12
N SER A 43 20.53 -1.67 -10.31
CA SER A 43 21.47 -2.65 -9.78
C SER A 43 21.52 -2.59 -8.24
N SER A 44 21.68 -1.39 -7.68
CA SER A 44 21.62 -1.17 -6.23
C SER A 44 20.27 -1.59 -5.62
N PHE A 45 19.16 -1.34 -6.33
CA PHE A 45 17.84 -1.80 -5.91
C PHE A 45 17.75 -3.34 -5.87
N LEU A 46 18.30 -4.03 -6.87
CA LEU A 46 18.31 -5.49 -6.94
C LEU A 46 19.16 -6.13 -5.83
N GLU A 47 20.32 -5.54 -5.49
CA GLU A 47 21.13 -6.03 -4.37
C GLU A 47 20.40 -5.88 -3.03
N ALA A 48 19.77 -4.72 -2.80
CA ALA A 48 18.91 -4.52 -1.62
C ALA A 48 17.71 -5.49 -1.55
N TYR A 49 17.21 -5.94 -2.71
CA TYR A 49 16.12 -6.91 -2.80
C TYR A 49 16.58 -8.37 -2.70
N ARG A 50 17.87 -8.65 -2.96
CA ARG A 50 18.50 -9.97 -2.86
C ARG A 50 18.78 -10.34 -1.40
N GLU A 51 19.11 -9.36 -0.56
CA GLU A 51 19.27 -9.59 0.87
C GLU A 51 17.90 -9.98 1.48
N PRO A 52 17.82 -11.12 2.20
CA PRO A 52 16.57 -11.54 2.82
C PRO A 52 16.30 -10.65 4.02
N GLU A 53 15.80 -9.43 3.77
CA GLU A 53 15.04 -8.69 4.76
C GLU A 53 14.00 -9.67 5.32
N PRO A 54 13.88 -9.77 6.66
CA PRO A 54 13.03 -10.76 7.32
C PRO A 54 11.66 -10.69 6.67
N LYS A 55 11.00 -11.85 6.47
CA LYS A 55 9.64 -11.94 5.92
C LYS A 55 8.76 -10.87 6.58
N MET A 56 8.67 -9.70 5.97
CA MET A 56 7.52 -8.81 6.08
C MET A 56 6.45 -9.48 5.24
N GLY A 57 6.07 -10.69 5.63
CA GLY A 57 4.76 -11.20 5.34
C GLY A 57 3.84 -10.17 5.97
N LEU A 58 3.24 -9.32 5.14
CA LEU A 58 2.06 -8.56 5.51
C LEU A 58 2.18 -7.96 6.92
N MET A 59 2.93 -6.86 7.13
CA MET A 59 2.76 -6.08 8.36
C MET A 59 1.25 -5.93 8.57
N ASP A 60 0.73 -6.60 9.61
CA ASP A 60 -0.61 -7.20 9.59
C ASP A 60 -1.57 -6.17 9.02
N HIS A 61 -2.19 -6.45 7.87
CA HIS A 61 -3.09 -5.46 7.24
C HIS A 61 -4.11 -4.97 8.27
N ARG A 62 -4.45 -5.84 9.24
CA ARG A 62 -5.24 -5.50 10.43
C ARG A 62 -4.50 -4.56 11.38
N ALA A 63 -3.23 -4.78 11.72
CA ALA A 63 -2.44 -3.84 12.53
C ALA A 63 -2.34 -2.45 11.89
N ARG A 64 -2.03 -2.35 10.58
CA ARG A 64 -2.01 -1.05 9.87
C ARG A 64 -3.40 -0.41 9.82
N ALA A 65 -4.45 -1.21 9.60
CA ALA A 65 -5.82 -0.71 9.66
C ALA A 65 -6.20 -0.22 11.08
N ARG A 66 -5.79 -0.92 12.14
CA ARG A 66 -5.99 -0.52 13.55
C ARG A 66 -5.29 0.79 13.87
N LEU A 67 -4.03 0.95 13.43
CA LEU A 67 -3.28 2.20 13.62
C LEU A 67 -3.95 3.37 12.90
N ARG A 68 -4.31 3.20 11.61
CA ARG A 68 -5.05 4.23 10.86
C ARG A 68 -6.40 4.57 11.50
N TYR A 69 -7.12 3.58 12.00
CA TYR A 69 -8.38 3.78 12.71
C TYR A 69 -8.18 4.62 13.97
N LYS A 70 -7.21 4.26 14.84
CA LYS A 70 -6.91 4.99 16.08
C LYS A 70 -6.50 6.43 15.79
N ALA A 71 -5.57 6.63 14.85
CA ALA A 71 -5.08 7.94 14.47
C ALA A 71 -6.19 8.85 13.92
N ARG A 72 -7.09 8.32 13.08
CA ARG A 72 -8.23 9.09 12.55
C ARG A 72 -9.23 9.44 13.64
N ARG A 73 -9.55 8.51 14.53
CA ARG A 73 -10.48 8.74 15.64
C ARG A 73 -9.96 9.82 16.60
N ALA A 74 -8.69 9.78 16.97
CA ALA A 74 -8.06 10.79 17.82
C ALA A 74 -8.10 12.20 17.21
N LYS A 75 -8.04 12.30 15.87
CA LYS A 75 -8.08 13.56 15.13
C LYS A 75 -9.51 14.03 14.77
N GLY A 76 -10.56 13.34 15.24
CA GLY A 76 -11.94 13.67 14.85
C GLY A 76 -12.24 13.44 13.36
N LEU A 77 -11.52 12.51 12.73
CA LEU A 77 -11.66 12.17 11.31
C LEU A 77 -12.47 10.87 11.13
N CYS A 78 -13.15 10.80 9.99
CA CYS A 78 -13.90 9.66 9.54
C CYS A 78 -12.98 8.45 9.41
N THR A 79 -13.27 7.42 10.20
CA THR A 79 -12.48 6.17 10.23
C THR A 79 -12.44 5.44 8.88
N ARG A 80 -13.41 5.70 7.99
CA ARG A 80 -13.51 5.10 6.64
C ARG A 80 -12.75 5.89 5.59
N CYS A 81 -13.08 7.17 5.38
CA CYS A 81 -12.56 7.98 4.27
C CYS A 81 -11.57 9.08 4.66
N GLY A 82 -11.38 9.36 5.96
CA GLY A 82 -10.44 10.38 6.44
C GLY A 82 -10.96 11.83 6.50
N ASN A 83 -12.14 12.15 5.97
CA ASN A 83 -12.75 13.49 6.08
C ASN A 83 -13.19 13.79 7.51
N ARG A 84 -13.47 15.06 7.86
CA ARG A 84 -14.03 15.41 9.18
C ARG A 84 -15.22 14.53 9.55
N ALA A 85 -15.15 13.92 10.74
CA ALA A 85 -16.27 13.19 11.30
C ALA A 85 -17.33 14.17 11.81
N VAL A 86 -18.57 13.71 11.91
CA VAL A 86 -19.59 14.45 12.66
C VAL A 86 -19.19 14.44 14.15
N PRO A 87 -19.33 15.54 14.90
CA PRO A 87 -19.04 15.55 16.34
C PRO A 87 -19.72 14.41 17.08
N GLY A 88 -18.98 13.74 17.98
CA GLY A 88 -19.46 12.55 18.70
C GLY A 88 -19.57 11.26 17.88
N MET A 89 -19.30 11.30 16.57
CA MET A 89 -19.43 10.16 15.66
C MET A 89 -18.09 9.70 15.10
N MET A 90 -18.05 8.45 14.62
CA MET A 90 -16.83 7.84 14.06
C MET A 90 -16.67 8.04 12.54
N ARG A 91 -17.68 8.61 11.87
CA ARG A 91 -17.77 8.72 10.40
C ARG A 91 -18.37 10.06 9.99
N CYS A 92 -18.02 10.54 8.80
CA CYS A 92 -18.65 11.69 8.17
C CYS A 92 -20.09 11.36 7.70
N GLN A 93 -20.91 12.39 7.48
CA GLN A 93 -22.30 12.27 7.04
C GLN A 93 -22.45 11.35 5.80
N LYS A 94 -21.72 11.64 4.73
CA LYS A 94 -21.73 10.86 3.48
C LYS A 94 -21.41 9.37 3.69
N CYS A 95 -20.47 9.06 4.59
CA CYS A 95 -20.13 7.66 4.89
C CYS A 95 -21.17 6.97 5.78
N ARG A 96 -21.92 7.72 6.60
CA ARG A 96 -23.03 7.20 7.41
C ARG A 96 -24.24 6.89 6.55
N GLU A 97 -24.62 7.80 5.66
CA GLU A 97 -25.72 7.61 4.71
C GLU A 97 -25.50 6.38 3.82
N LYS A 98 -24.28 6.17 3.32
CA LYS A 98 -23.91 4.96 2.57
C LYS A 98 -24.05 3.67 3.37
N VAL A 99 -23.98 3.72 4.69
CA VAL A 99 -24.14 2.55 5.57
C VAL A 99 -25.61 2.33 5.86
N TRP A 100 -26.38 3.40 6.10
CA TRP A 100 -27.82 3.32 6.30
C TRP A 100 -28.57 2.82 5.08
N LYS A 101 -28.24 3.29 3.87
CA LYS A 101 -28.86 2.79 2.63
C LYS A 101 -28.59 1.31 2.33
N ARG A 102 -27.67 0.67 3.04
CA ARG A 102 -27.31 -0.76 2.87
C ARG A 102 -27.86 -1.64 3.98
N ARG A 103 -28.64 -1.08 4.90
CA ARG A 103 -29.21 -1.74 6.05
C ARG A 103 -30.72 -1.82 5.87
#